data_AF-A0A0C9YJU5-F1
#
_entry.id   AF-A0A0C9YJU5-F1
#
_cell.length_a   1.000
_cell.length_b   1.000
_cell.length_c   1.000
_cell.angle_alpha   90.00
_cell.angle_beta   90.00
_cell.angle_gamma   90.00
#
_symmetry.space_group_name_H-M   'P 1'
#
loop_
_entity.id
_entity.type
_entity.pdbx_description
1 polymer ?
#
loop_
_entity_poly.entity_id
_entity_poly.type
_entity_poly.pdbx_seq_one_letter_code
_entity_poly.pdbx_strand_id
1 'polypeptide(L)'
;MYSPPPSSPISPSRNRHPILPGFRPSPRPKQRPVAEMTVRELQDLHSLNAKVLASPGASTSTLIQRVLAQQSAVESRLIELEGMESINTGLKRTTIRGEGDMLIDAPPEPPTSRTIEAKRKALSQFGPNNGSIRTNTLTMQEAIDLERQAHAQDLERQQRIIEKKKRLGMPIKGEILTRQEREARIWAFMNHKPTESDLEDDDEDDEEEDPSSWFEDDQDDGRKGQDIIEPDMGDLTDIIRVDESRLCYNTLYEPGYI
;
A
#
# COMPACT_ATOMS: atom_id res chain seq x y z
N MET A 1 70.90 1.99 -35.89
CA MET A 1 69.75 2.91 -35.84
C MET A 1 68.76 2.31 -34.84
N TYR A 2 68.79 2.75 -33.57
CA TYR A 2 67.89 2.24 -32.53
C TYR A 2 66.69 3.18 -32.42
N SER A 3 65.48 2.64 -32.60
CA SER A 3 64.22 3.38 -32.46
C SER A 3 63.76 3.30 -31.00
N PRO A 4 63.46 4.42 -30.32
CA PRO A 4 62.98 4.39 -28.94
C PRO A 4 61.54 3.83 -28.87
N PRO A 5 61.17 3.15 -27.77
CA PRO A 5 59.83 2.58 -27.59
C PRO A 5 58.78 3.68 -27.37
N PRO A 6 57.50 3.43 -27.70
CA PRO A 6 56.42 4.39 -27.52
C PRO A 6 56.20 4.67 -26.02
N SER A 7 56.33 5.95 -25.64
CA SER A 7 55.97 6.46 -24.32
C SER A 7 54.47 6.32 -24.10
N SER A 8 54.08 5.59 -23.06
CA SER A 8 52.67 5.47 -22.64
C SER A 8 52.19 6.77 -21.99
N PRO A 9 50.93 7.21 -22.22
CA PRO A 9 50.42 8.42 -21.61
C PRO A 9 50.32 8.25 -20.09
N ILE A 10 51.03 9.10 -19.35
CA ILE A 10 50.92 9.25 -17.90
C ILE A 10 49.46 9.62 -17.57
N SER A 11 48.77 8.73 -16.85
CA SER A 11 47.43 9.00 -16.34
C SER A 11 47.49 10.17 -15.35
N PRO A 12 46.51 11.08 -15.34
CA PRO A 12 46.49 12.19 -14.38
C PRO A 12 46.37 11.62 -12.96
N SER A 13 47.46 11.68 -12.19
CA SER A 13 47.44 11.31 -10.78
C SER A 13 46.57 12.33 -10.05
N ARG A 14 45.35 11.90 -9.69
CA ARG A 14 44.40 12.71 -8.91
C ARG A 14 45.10 13.20 -7.65
N ASN A 15 45.24 14.52 -7.52
CA ASN A 15 45.91 15.21 -6.43
C ASN A 15 45.28 14.77 -5.09
N ARG A 16 45.94 13.87 -4.36
CA ARG A 16 45.48 13.42 -3.03
C ARG A 16 46.06 14.37 -2.01
N HIS A 17 45.31 15.41 -1.65
CA HIS A 17 45.67 16.22 -0.48
C HIS A 17 45.75 15.31 0.76
N PRO A 18 46.76 15.47 1.62
CA PRO A 18 46.93 14.66 2.82
C PRO A 18 45.88 15.05 3.87
N ILE A 19 44.67 14.52 3.75
CA ILE A 19 43.61 14.66 4.75
C ILE A 19 43.91 13.67 5.88
N LEU A 20 43.87 14.15 7.12
CA LEU A 20 44.05 13.38 8.35
C LEU A 20 43.11 12.16 8.38
N PRO A 21 43.58 10.98 8.82
CA PRO A 21 42.75 9.79 8.98
C PRO A 21 41.61 10.09 9.96
N GLY A 22 40.36 9.81 9.56
CA GLY A 22 39.14 10.12 10.33
C GLY A 22 38.31 11.31 9.81
N PHE A 23 38.91 12.23 9.02
CA PHE A 23 38.21 13.35 8.38
C PHE A 23 37.87 13.09 6.91
N ARG A 24 37.91 11.81 6.50
CA ARG A 24 37.52 11.41 5.14
C ARG A 24 36.04 11.02 5.17
N PRO A 25 35.21 11.59 4.29
CA PRO A 25 33.87 11.06 4.06
C PRO A 25 33.98 9.55 3.79
N SER A 26 33.07 8.77 4.36
CA SER A 26 32.98 7.35 4.03
C SER A 26 32.81 7.23 2.50
N PRO A 27 33.47 6.23 1.87
CA PRO A 27 33.26 6.00 0.45
C PRO A 27 31.77 5.78 0.22
N ARG A 28 31.19 6.52 -0.72
CA ARG A 28 29.78 6.34 -1.08
C ARG A 28 29.55 4.87 -1.43
N PRO A 29 28.44 4.27 -0.97
CA PRO A 29 28.10 2.90 -1.34
C PRO A 29 28.07 2.81 -2.86
N LYS A 30 28.71 1.75 -3.39
CA LYS A 30 28.70 1.50 -4.83
C LYS A 30 27.25 1.22 -5.23
N GLN A 31 26.82 1.77 -6.37
CA GLN A 31 25.53 1.40 -6.94
C GLN A 31 25.53 -0.10 -7.22
N ARG A 32 24.43 -0.78 -6.84
CA ARG A 32 24.22 -2.19 -7.14
C ARG A 32 24.19 -2.38 -8.66
N PRO A 33 24.76 -3.48 -9.19
CA PRO A 33 24.69 -3.76 -10.62
C PRO A 33 23.26 -4.08 -11.03
N VAL A 34 22.89 -3.73 -12.26
CA VAL A 34 21.51 -3.90 -12.79
C VAL A 34 21.03 -5.35 -12.71
N ALA A 35 21.94 -6.32 -12.83
CA ALA A 35 21.63 -7.75 -12.76
C ALA A 35 21.09 -8.22 -11.40
N GLU A 36 21.45 -7.55 -10.31
CA GLU A 36 21.14 -7.95 -8.93
C GLU A 36 19.95 -7.18 -8.34
N MET A 37 19.38 -6.23 -9.08
CA MET A 37 18.26 -5.42 -8.59
C MET A 37 16.91 -6.14 -8.74
N THR A 38 16.01 -5.85 -7.81
CA THR A 38 14.62 -6.30 -7.84
C THR A 38 13.80 -5.56 -8.90
N VAL A 39 12.63 -6.09 -9.28
CA VAL A 39 11.73 -5.47 -10.28
C VAL A 39 11.37 -4.04 -9.87
N ARG A 40 11.07 -3.80 -8.59
CA ARG A 40 10.76 -2.47 -8.06
C ARG A 40 11.94 -1.51 -8.20
N GLU A 41 13.12 -1.92 -7.75
CA GLU A 41 14.34 -1.11 -7.88
C GLU A 41 14.68 -0.79 -9.35
N LEU A 42 14.44 -1.73 -10.27
CA LEU A 42 14.61 -1.52 -11.72
C LEU A 42 13.62 -0.48 -12.28
N GLN A 43 12.36 -0.50 -11.86
CA GLN A 43 11.34 0.48 -12.24
C GLN A 43 11.65 1.88 -11.68
N ASP A 44 12.13 1.95 -10.44
CA ASP A 44 12.57 3.21 -9.83
C ASP A 44 13.75 3.82 -10.59
N LEU A 45 14.73 2.98 -10.96
CA LEU A 45 15.89 3.40 -11.75
C LEU A 45 15.47 3.85 -13.15
N HIS A 46 14.59 3.10 -13.82
CA HIS A 46 14.01 3.47 -15.11
C HIS A 46 13.33 4.85 -15.06
N SER A 47 12.56 5.10 -14.01
CA SER A 47 11.89 6.39 -13.79
C SER A 47 12.88 7.53 -13.54
N LEU A 48 13.95 7.26 -12.77
CA LEU A 48 15.02 8.22 -12.53
C LEU A 48 15.76 8.58 -13.81
N ASN A 49 16.15 7.57 -14.60
CA ASN A 49 16.80 7.76 -15.89
C ASN A 49 15.91 8.55 -16.85
N ALA A 50 14.60 8.24 -16.92
CA ALA A 50 13.66 8.97 -17.74
C ALA A 50 13.59 10.45 -17.35
N LYS A 51 13.58 10.77 -16.04
CA LYS A 51 13.65 12.15 -15.54
C LYS A 51 14.95 12.84 -15.94
N VAL A 52 16.09 12.15 -15.87
CA VAL A 52 17.41 12.69 -16.26
C VAL A 52 17.44 12.99 -17.77
N LEU A 53 16.94 12.07 -18.59
CA LEU A 53 16.86 12.24 -20.04
C LEU A 53 15.87 13.34 -20.46
N ALA A 54 14.78 13.52 -19.71
CA ALA A 54 13.81 14.59 -19.93
C ALA A 54 14.34 15.96 -19.49
N SER A 55 15.33 16.01 -18.59
CA SER A 55 15.87 17.27 -18.06
C SER A 55 16.71 18.02 -19.12
N PRO A 56 16.38 19.28 -19.47
CA PRO A 56 17.15 20.07 -20.45
C PRO A 56 18.59 20.40 -20.00
N GLY A 57 18.89 20.21 -18.71
CA GLY A 57 20.19 20.50 -18.09
C GLY A 57 21.21 19.36 -18.18
N ALA A 58 20.83 18.17 -18.66
CA ALA A 58 21.72 17.03 -18.82
C ALA A 58 22.64 17.17 -20.06
N SER A 59 23.19 18.34 -20.33
CA SER A 59 23.96 18.65 -21.56
C SER A 59 25.36 18.03 -21.65
N THR A 60 25.68 16.99 -20.88
CA THR A 60 26.96 16.27 -21.05
C THR A 60 26.74 15.02 -21.91
N SER A 61 27.28 15.03 -23.13
CA SER A 61 27.12 13.94 -24.11
C SER A 61 27.47 12.56 -23.55
N THR A 62 28.45 12.48 -22.64
CA THR A 62 28.87 11.24 -21.98
C THR A 62 27.90 10.77 -20.89
N LEU A 63 27.22 11.67 -20.20
CA LEU A 63 26.19 11.31 -19.21
C LEU A 63 24.96 10.76 -19.91
N ILE A 64 24.49 11.43 -20.98
CA ILE A 64 23.35 10.97 -21.76
C ILE A 64 23.61 9.58 -22.32
N GLN A 65 24.79 9.36 -22.94
CA GLN A 65 25.16 8.04 -23.46
C GLN A 65 25.18 6.96 -22.38
N ARG A 66 25.70 7.27 -21.18
CA ARG A 66 25.70 6.34 -20.05
C ARG A 66 24.28 6.01 -19.58
N VAL A 67 23.44 7.04 -19.43
CA VAL A 67 22.05 6.87 -18.97
C VAL A 67 21.23 6.08 -19.99
N LEU A 68 21.41 6.32 -21.29
CA LEU A 68 20.77 5.52 -22.34
C LEU A 68 21.22 4.06 -22.33
N ALA A 69 22.51 3.79 -22.19
CA ALA A 69 23.02 2.43 -22.08
C ALA A 69 22.53 1.72 -20.80
N GLN A 70 22.35 2.47 -19.71
CA GLN A 70 21.77 1.95 -18.48
C GLN A 70 20.27 1.69 -18.64
N GLN A 71 19.55 2.55 -19.35
CA GLN A 71 18.13 2.40 -19.64
C GLN A 71 17.87 1.12 -20.44
N SER A 72 18.63 0.88 -21.50
CA SER A 72 18.47 -0.33 -22.30
C SER A 72 18.78 -1.60 -21.51
N ALA A 73 19.76 -1.57 -20.61
CA ALA A 73 20.08 -2.69 -19.73
C ALA A 73 18.99 -2.95 -18.67
N VAL A 74 18.32 -1.90 -18.19
CA VAL A 74 17.20 -2.01 -17.26
C VAL A 74 15.97 -2.59 -17.97
N GLU A 75 15.65 -2.08 -19.15
CA GLU A 75 14.54 -2.58 -19.98
C GLU A 75 14.73 -4.06 -20.34
N SER A 76 15.93 -4.47 -20.79
CA SER A 76 16.20 -5.88 -21.10
C SER A 76 16.01 -6.76 -19.86
N ARG A 77 16.43 -6.28 -18.68
CA ARG A 77 16.31 -7.05 -17.45
C ARG A 77 14.87 -7.16 -16.96
N LEU A 78 14.06 -6.12 -17.12
CA LEU A 78 12.63 -6.16 -16.77
C LEU A 78 11.89 -7.19 -17.63
N ILE A 79 12.17 -7.22 -18.94
CA ILE A 79 11.59 -8.20 -19.87
C ILE A 79 11.98 -9.63 -19.46
N GLU A 80 13.24 -9.87 -19.10
CA GLU A 80 13.70 -11.17 -18.61
C GLU A 80 12.97 -11.62 -17.35
N LEU A 81 12.82 -10.72 -16.36
CA LEU A 81 12.19 -11.04 -15.08
C LEU A 81 10.68 -11.29 -15.23
N GLU A 82 9.98 -10.49 -16.05
CA GLU A 82 8.57 -10.71 -16.38
C GLU A 82 8.37 -12.03 -17.13
N GLY A 83 9.29 -12.35 -18.06
CA GLY A 83 9.32 -13.65 -18.73
C GLY A 83 9.49 -14.82 -17.76
N MET A 84 10.39 -14.68 -16.77
CA MET A 84 10.59 -15.70 -15.73
C MET A 84 9.35 -15.87 -14.83
N GLU A 85 8.63 -14.79 -14.51
CA GLU A 85 7.39 -14.86 -13.74
C GLU A 85 6.29 -15.60 -14.51
N SER A 86 6.16 -15.37 -15.81
CA SER A 86 5.20 -16.10 -16.66
C SER A 86 5.49 -17.61 -16.69
N ILE A 87 6.77 -18.01 -16.70
CA ILE A 87 7.17 -19.42 -16.65
C ILE A 87 6.90 -20.02 -15.27
N ASN A 88 7.22 -19.29 -14.19
CA ASN A 88 7.02 -19.76 -12.83
C ASN A 88 5.52 -19.92 -12.51
N THR A 89 4.70 -18.98 -12.94
CA THR A 89 3.23 -19.09 -12.83
C THR A 89 2.68 -20.23 -13.68
N GLY A 90 3.20 -20.43 -14.90
CA GLY A 90 2.89 -21.60 -15.73
C GLY A 90 3.22 -22.92 -15.03
N LEU A 91 4.43 -23.06 -14.50
CA LEU A 91 4.88 -24.27 -13.79
C LEU A 91 4.08 -24.56 -12.52
N LYS A 92 3.70 -23.52 -11.75
CA LYS A 92 2.85 -23.68 -10.57
C LYS A 92 1.46 -24.19 -10.91
N ARG A 93 0.96 -23.90 -12.11
CA ARG A 93 -0.37 -24.33 -12.59
C ARG A 93 -0.34 -25.69 -13.29
N THR A 94 0.79 -26.08 -13.88
CA THR A 94 0.92 -27.42 -14.43
C THR A 94 0.98 -28.46 -13.31
N THR A 95 -0.08 -29.26 -13.19
CA THR A 95 -0.10 -30.44 -12.31
C THR A 95 -0.07 -31.71 -13.18
N ILE A 96 0.87 -32.61 -12.92
CA ILE A 96 1.00 -33.86 -13.67
C ILE A 96 0.07 -34.90 -13.03
N ARG A 97 -0.99 -35.31 -13.73
CA ARG A 97 -1.84 -36.46 -13.36
C ARG A 97 -1.73 -37.56 -14.42
N GLY A 98 -1.01 -38.64 -14.11
CA GLY A 98 -0.99 -39.89 -14.90
C GLY A 98 -0.28 -39.81 -16.26
N GLU A 99 0.13 -40.97 -16.81
CA GLU A 99 0.83 -41.08 -18.10
C GLU A 99 -0.05 -40.57 -19.26
N GLY A 100 0.18 -39.32 -19.68
CA GLY A 100 -0.23 -38.83 -20.99
C GLY A 100 -1.19 -37.63 -21.03
N ASP A 101 -1.73 -37.16 -19.90
CA ASP A 101 -2.70 -36.07 -19.88
C ASP A 101 -2.13 -34.83 -19.17
N MET A 102 -1.64 -33.86 -19.96
CA MET A 102 -1.24 -32.53 -19.47
C MET A 102 -2.40 -31.55 -19.64
N LEU A 103 -3.09 -31.22 -18.54
CA LEU A 103 -4.01 -30.09 -18.52
C LEU A 103 -3.21 -28.80 -18.35
N ILE A 104 -3.10 -28.02 -19.43
CA ILE A 104 -2.67 -26.63 -19.37
C ILE A 104 -3.94 -25.84 -19.03
N ASP A 105 -4.05 -25.35 -17.79
CA ASP A 105 -5.13 -24.44 -17.43
C ASP A 105 -5.10 -23.23 -18.39
N ALA A 106 -6.29 -22.87 -18.88
CA ALA A 106 -6.50 -21.76 -19.80
C ALA A 106 -5.78 -20.48 -19.28
N PRO A 107 -5.28 -19.62 -20.19
CA PRO A 107 -4.50 -18.43 -19.83
C PRO A 107 -5.22 -17.63 -18.73
N PRO A 108 -4.46 -17.07 -17.75
CA PRO A 108 -5.07 -16.34 -16.66
C PRO A 108 -5.92 -15.22 -17.22
N GLU A 109 -7.19 -15.17 -16.82
CA GLU A 109 -7.95 -13.94 -16.91
C GLU A 109 -7.14 -12.81 -16.25
N PRO A 110 -7.17 -11.59 -16.83
CA PRO A 110 -6.33 -10.47 -16.39
C PRO A 110 -6.48 -10.24 -14.88
N PRO A 111 -5.41 -9.81 -14.17
CA PRO A 111 -5.43 -9.66 -12.73
C PRO A 111 -6.58 -8.72 -12.33
N THR A 112 -7.65 -9.29 -11.79
CA THR A 112 -8.77 -8.52 -11.30
C THR A 112 -8.25 -7.71 -10.11
N SER A 113 -8.32 -6.39 -10.21
CA SER A 113 -7.82 -5.49 -9.17
C SER A 113 -8.39 -5.87 -7.81
N ARG A 114 -7.62 -5.64 -6.73
CA ARG A 114 -8.05 -5.88 -5.33
C ARG A 114 -9.43 -5.26 -5.05
N THR A 115 -9.74 -4.15 -5.72
CA THR A 115 -11.02 -3.46 -5.68
C THR A 115 -12.15 -4.25 -6.34
N ILE A 116 -11.89 -4.92 -7.47
CA ILE A 116 -12.85 -5.81 -8.14
C ILE A 116 -13.09 -7.07 -7.30
N GLU A 117 -12.06 -7.67 -6.70
CA GLU A 117 -12.24 -8.80 -5.79
C GLU A 117 -13.00 -8.40 -4.52
N ALA A 118 -12.67 -7.24 -3.92
CA ALA A 118 -13.39 -6.73 -2.77
C ALA A 118 -14.86 -6.44 -3.09
N LYS A 119 -15.14 -5.84 -4.26
CA LYS A 119 -16.51 -5.67 -4.76
C LYS A 119 -17.19 -7.00 -5.02
N ARG A 120 -16.53 -7.98 -5.63
CA ARG A 120 -17.09 -9.32 -5.89
C ARG A 120 -17.38 -10.07 -4.59
N LYS A 121 -16.50 -9.95 -3.60
CA LYS A 121 -16.68 -10.52 -2.26
C LYS A 121 -17.83 -9.82 -1.51
N ALA A 122 -17.84 -8.50 -1.48
CA ALA A 122 -18.95 -7.73 -0.89
C ALA A 122 -20.28 -8.03 -1.60
N LEU A 123 -20.28 -8.14 -2.92
CA LEU A 123 -21.45 -8.47 -3.73
C LEU A 123 -21.83 -9.94 -3.65
N SER A 124 -20.94 -10.85 -3.26
CA SER A 124 -21.29 -12.23 -2.88
C SER A 124 -21.83 -12.33 -1.45
N GLN A 125 -21.41 -11.41 -0.58
CA GLN A 125 -21.80 -11.36 0.83
C GLN A 125 -23.10 -10.57 1.04
N PHE A 126 -23.42 -9.66 0.12
CA PHE A 126 -24.67 -8.89 0.03
C PHE A 126 -25.48 -9.20 -1.23
N GLY A 127 -25.06 -10.19 -2.01
CA GLY A 127 -25.73 -10.60 -3.23
C GLY A 127 -27.09 -11.20 -2.90
N PRO A 128 -28.13 -10.90 -3.69
CA PRO A 128 -29.45 -11.44 -3.46
C PRO A 128 -29.37 -12.96 -3.67
N ASN A 129 -29.43 -13.71 -2.58
CA ASN A 129 -29.91 -15.08 -2.66
C ASN A 129 -31.26 -15.01 -3.39
N ASN A 130 -31.31 -15.64 -4.57
CA ASN A 130 -32.55 -15.88 -5.28
C ASN A 130 -33.54 -16.54 -4.32
N GLY A 131 -34.47 -15.75 -3.80
CA GLY A 131 -35.53 -16.23 -2.92
C GLY A 131 -35.80 -15.30 -1.75
N SER A 132 -36.77 -14.42 -1.94
CA SER A 132 -37.43 -13.61 -0.90
C SER A 132 -36.72 -12.31 -0.55
N ILE A 133 -37.27 -11.24 -1.12
CA ILE A 133 -37.43 -9.94 -0.46
C ILE A 133 -37.91 -10.23 0.98
N ARG A 134 -36.99 -10.20 1.94
CA ARG A 134 -37.30 -10.01 3.35
C ARG A 134 -36.52 -8.79 3.76
N THR A 135 -37.24 -7.68 3.76
CA THR A 135 -37.00 -6.57 4.67
C THR A 135 -36.32 -7.07 5.95
N ASN A 136 -35.12 -6.56 6.21
CA ASN A 136 -34.30 -6.81 7.38
C ASN A 136 -35.03 -6.46 8.69
N THR A 137 -35.98 -7.30 9.09
CA THR A 137 -36.48 -7.33 10.47
C THR A 137 -35.67 -8.40 11.18
N LEU A 138 -34.45 -8.05 11.58
CA LEU A 138 -33.71 -8.84 12.57
C LEU A 138 -34.67 -9.06 13.74
N THR A 139 -34.91 -10.31 14.09
CA THR A 139 -35.80 -10.59 15.22
C THR A 139 -35.19 -9.96 16.48
N MET A 140 -36.00 -9.42 17.39
CA MET A 140 -35.49 -8.77 18.61
C MET A 140 -34.51 -9.67 19.39
N GLN A 141 -34.74 -10.98 19.35
CA GLN A 141 -33.86 -11.99 19.91
C GLN A 141 -32.49 -12.05 19.21
N GLU A 142 -32.48 -12.05 17.88
CA GLU A 142 -31.27 -12.06 17.05
C GLU A 142 -30.44 -10.77 17.22
N ALA A 143 -31.09 -9.62 17.40
CA ALA A 143 -30.40 -8.36 17.70
C ALA A 143 -29.67 -8.40 19.05
N ILE A 144 -30.30 -8.98 20.08
CA ILE A 144 -29.69 -9.16 21.41
C ILE A 144 -28.51 -10.13 21.35
N ASP A 145 -28.65 -11.23 20.60
CA ASP A 145 -27.59 -12.23 20.48
C ASP A 145 -26.38 -11.67 19.70
N LEU A 146 -26.61 -10.84 18.68
CA LEU A 146 -25.56 -10.12 17.96
C LEU A 146 -24.84 -9.08 18.83
N GLU A 147 -25.58 -8.31 19.62
CA GLU A 147 -25.00 -7.34 20.56
C GLU A 147 -24.11 -8.05 21.59
N ARG A 148 -24.56 -9.18 22.13
CA ARG A 148 -23.78 -9.99 23.07
C ARG A 148 -22.51 -10.54 22.44
N GLN A 149 -22.58 -11.01 21.20
CA GLN A 149 -21.42 -11.54 20.48
C GLN A 149 -20.41 -10.43 20.14
N ALA A 150 -20.87 -9.28 19.66
CA ALA A 150 -20.02 -8.13 19.36
C ALA A 150 -19.32 -7.62 20.62
N HIS A 151 -20.06 -7.47 21.71
CA HIS A 151 -19.51 -7.03 23.00
C HIS A 151 -18.44 -8.00 23.53
N ALA A 152 -18.64 -9.30 23.39
CA ALA A 152 -17.64 -10.29 23.79
C ALA A 152 -16.34 -10.17 22.95
N GLN A 153 -16.45 -9.96 21.64
CA GLN A 153 -15.30 -9.76 20.76
C GLN A 153 -14.56 -8.45 21.05
N ASP A 154 -15.30 -7.38 21.33
CA ASP A 154 -14.70 -6.08 21.67
C ASP A 154 -13.97 -6.13 23.00
N LEU A 155 -14.52 -6.81 24.01
CA LEU A 155 -13.82 -7.05 25.28
C LEU A 155 -12.54 -7.86 25.08
N GLU A 156 -12.57 -8.91 24.26
CA GLU A 156 -11.39 -9.71 23.96
C GLU A 156 -10.31 -8.87 23.26
N ARG A 157 -10.70 -8.04 22.28
CA ARG A 157 -9.78 -7.12 21.61
C ARG A 157 -9.16 -6.13 22.60
N GLN A 158 -9.96 -5.54 23.47
CA GLN A 158 -9.47 -4.61 24.50
C GLN A 158 -8.50 -5.29 25.46
N GLN A 159 -8.80 -6.51 25.90
CA GLN A 159 -7.92 -7.29 26.77
C GLN A 159 -6.56 -7.57 26.10
N ARG A 160 -6.55 -7.98 24.83
CA ARG A 160 -5.31 -8.21 24.08
C ARG A 160 -4.47 -6.94 23.94
N ILE A 161 -5.11 -5.79 23.68
CA ILE A 161 -4.42 -4.50 23.61
C ILE A 161 -3.84 -4.12 24.97
N ILE A 162 -4.60 -4.29 26.05
CA ILE A 162 -4.14 -4.01 27.42
C ILE A 162 -2.98 -4.93 27.79
N GLU A 163 -3.03 -6.21 27.44
CA GLU A 163 -1.96 -7.17 27.69
C GLU A 163 -0.69 -6.84 26.89
N LYS A 164 -0.81 -6.52 25.59
CA LYS A 164 0.33 -6.04 24.76
C LYS A 164 0.96 -4.80 25.40
N LYS A 165 0.15 -3.85 25.87
CA LYS A 165 0.63 -2.63 26.56
C LYS A 165 1.29 -2.92 27.90
N LYS A 166 0.77 -3.86 28.69
CA LYS A 166 1.39 -4.32 29.94
C LYS A 166 2.75 -4.98 29.68
N ARG A 167 2.83 -5.83 28.66
CA ARG A 167 4.06 -6.54 28.26
C ARG A 167 5.14 -5.56 27.81
N LEU A 168 4.78 -4.57 27.00
CA LEU A 168 5.69 -3.54 26.50
C LEU A 168 5.99 -2.42 27.52
N GLY A 169 5.39 -2.47 28.71
CA GLY A 169 5.59 -1.42 29.70
C GLY A 169 5.12 -0.04 29.22
N MET A 170 4.07 0.04 28.41
CA MET A 170 3.44 1.30 27.95
C MET A 170 2.37 1.82 28.94
N PRO A 171 2.30 3.13 29.23
CA PRO A 171 1.34 3.67 30.21
C PRO A 171 -0.11 3.39 29.83
N ILE A 172 -0.89 2.80 30.75
CA ILE A 172 -2.32 2.58 30.55
C ILE A 172 -3.05 3.83 31.04
N LYS A 173 -3.87 4.44 30.19
CA LYS A 173 -4.64 5.65 30.54
C LYS A 173 -5.53 5.35 31.75
N GLY A 174 -5.39 6.13 32.83
CA GLY A 174 -6.16 5.98 34.09
C GLY A 174 -5.46 5.17 35.19
N GLU A 175 -4.24 4.68 34.96
CA GLU A 175 -3.48 3.92 35.96
C GLU A 175 -2.81 4.87 36.98
N ILE A 176 -3.34 4.92 38.22
CA ILE A 176 -2.67 5.60 39.34
C ILE A 176 -1.66 4.61 39.92
N LEU A 177 -0.48 4.57 39.32
CA LEU A 177 0.63 3.72 39.79
C LEU A 177 1.08 4.16 41.18
N THR A 178 1.21 3.20 42.09
CA THR A 178 1.82 3.43 43.39
C THR A 178 3.28 3.84 43.21
N ARG A 179 3.85 4.55 44.20
CA ARG A 179 5.25 5.03 44.13
C ARG A 179 6.23 3.89 43.84
N GLN A 180 6.00 2.72 44.44
CA GLN A 180 6.82 1.53 44.27
C GLN A 180 6.75 0.96 42.85
N GLU A 181 5.57 0.92 42.23
CA GLU A 181 5.39 0.44 40.86
C GLU A 181 6.01 1.40 39.84
N ARG A 182 5.92 2.72 40.11
CA ARG A 182 6.58 3.74 39.29
C ARG A 182 8.10 3.60 39.33
N GLU A 183 8.67 3.44 40.52
CA GLU A 183 10.11 3.25 40.71
C GLU A 183 10.58 1.94 40.07
N ALA A 184 9.81 0.85 40.18
CA ALA A 184 10.11 -0.42 39.53
C ALA A 184 10.10 -0.31 37.99
N ARG A 185 9.16 0.43 37.40
CA ARG A 185 9.10 0.66 35.95
C ARG A 185 10.28 1.49 35.45
N ILE A 186 10.65 2.54 36.17
CA ILE A 186 11.83 3.36 35.86
C ILE A 186 13.10 2.50 35.97
N TRP A 187 13.18 1.65 36.99
CA TRP A 187 14.34 0.78 37.19
C TRP A 187 14.43 -0.34 36.15
N ALA A 188 13.30 -0.90 35.72
CA ALA A 188 13.25 -1.84 34.60
C ALA A 188 13.72 -1.17 33.31
N PHE A 189 13.23 0.03 33.00
CA PHE A 189 13.67 0.80 31.82
C PHE A 189 15.17 1.12 31.84
N MET A 190 15.73 1.54 32.99
CA MET A 190 17.15 1.88 33.12
C MET A 190 18.09 0.67 33.00
N ASN A 191 17.62 -0.53 33.33
CA ASN A 191 18.41 -1.76 33.31
C ASN A 191 18.08 -2.70 32.14
N HIS A 192 17.08 -2.35 31.32
CA HIS A 192 16.69 -3.16 30.17
C HIS A 192 17.76 -3.07 29.08
N LYS A 193 18.17 -4.25 28.59
CA LYS A 193 19.03 -4.34 27.41
C LYS A 193 18.11 -4.63 26.23
N PRO A 194 18.12 -3.82 25.16
CA PRO A 194 17.36 -4.12 23.96
C PRO A 194 17.67 -5.54 23.53
N THR A 195 16.62 -6.37 23.46
CA THR A 195 16.72 -7.73 22.91
C THR A 195 16.33 -7.67 21.44
N GLU A 196 16.72 -8.64 20.62
CA GLU A 196 16.40 -8.62 19.18
C GLU A 196 14.89 -8.56 18.88
N SER A 197 14.03 -8.87 19.85
CA SER A 197 12.57 -8.69 19.81
C SER A 197 12.08 -7.25 20.02
N ASP A 198 12.91 -6.31 20.51
CA ASP A 198 12.60 -4.85 20.55
C ASP A 198 12.96 -4.15 19.23
N LEU A 199 13.67 -4.83 18.33
CA LEU A 199 14.06 -4.35 17.00
C LEU A 199 13.20 -4.96 15.88
N GLU A 200 12.23 -5.80 16.24
CA GLU A 200 11.34 -6.49 15.31
C GLU A 200 9.91 -5.93 15.52
N ASP A 201 9.40 -5.25 14.49
CA ASP A 201 8.11 -4.53 14.39
C ASP A 201 8.01 -3.14 15.04
N ASP A 202 8.88 -2.21 14.63
CA ASP A 202 8.55 -0.76 14.58
C ASP A 202 8.53 -0.26 13.12
N ASP A 203 8.27 -1.17 12.18
CA ASP A 203 7.79 -0.86 10.83
C ASP A 203 6.23 -0.77 10.84
N GLU A 204 5.65 -0.35 11.97
CA GLU A 204 4.31 0.23 11.97
C GLU A 204 4.51 1.68 11.50
N ASP A 205 4.18 1.93 10.23
CA ASP A 205 3.96 3.24 9.63
C ASP A 205 2.90 4.02 10.45
N ASP A 206 3.24 4.47 11.65
CA ASP A 206 2.69 5.68 12.25
C ASP A 206 3.42 6.87 11.61
N GLU A 207 3.36 6.95 10.27
CA GLU A 207 3.39 8.26 9.64
C GLU A 207 2.24 9.02 10.29
N GLU A 208 2.59 10.05 11.06
CA GLU A 208 1.68 11.07 11.55
C GLU A 208 0.93 11.64 10.35
N GLU A 209 -0.13 10.95 9.91
CA GLU A 209 -1.08 11.42 8.92
C GLU A 209 -1.81 12.56 9.61
N ASP A 210 -1.22 13.75 9.46
CA ASP A 210 -1.72 14.98 10.03
C ASP A 210 -3.20 15.08 9.63
N PRO A 211 -4.15 15.05 10.59
CA PRO A 211 -5.57 15.10 10.27
C PRO A 211 -5.94 16.41 9.56
N SER A 212 -5.06 17.41 9.58
CA SER A 212 -5.22 18.63 8.79
C SER A 212 -5.03 18.39 7.28
N SER A 213 -4.16 17.45 6.90
CA SER A 213 -3.92 17.07 5.50
C SER A 213 -5.11 16.32 4.86
N TRP A 214 -6.00 15.75 5.67
CA TRP A 214 -7.25 15.13 5.17
C TRP A 214 -8.19 16.18 4.55
N PHE A 215 -8.03 17.45 4.92
CA PHE A 215 -8.82 18.56 4.40
C PHE A 215 -8.04 19.47 3.45
N GLU A 216 -6.72 19.29 3.33
CA GLU A 216 -5.92 19.94 2.29
C GLU A 216 -6.11 19.17 0.98
N ASP A 217 -7.29 19.32 0.38
CA ASP A 217 -7.54 18.94 -1.00
C ASP A 217 -6.88 20.00 -1.89
N ASP A 218 -5.78 19.65 -2.53
CA ASP A 218 -5.09 20.46 -3.54
C ASP A 218 -5.90 20.60 -4.85
N GLN A 219 -7.15 20.09 -4.88
CA GLN A 219 -8.12 20.28 -5.95
C GLN A 219 -9.34 21.08 -5.50
N ASP A 220 -9.29 22.40 -5.73
CA ASP A 220 -10.36 23.38 -5.49
C ASP A 220 -11.61 23.20 -6.40
N ASP A 221 -11.68 22.10 -7.18
CA ASP A 221 -12.74 21.86 -8.17
C ASP A 221 -13.84 20.89 -7.70
N GLY A 222 -13.74 20.33 -6.48
CA GLY A 222 -14.81 19.53 -5.84
C GLY A 222 -15.22 18.24 -6.59
N ARG A 223 -14.50 17.85 -7.64
CA ARG A 223 -14.78 16.66 -8.46
C ARG A 223 -13.69 15.60 -8.24
N LYS A 224 -13.78 14.92 -7.10
CA LYS A 224 -12.88 13.82 -6.73
C LYS A 224 -13.05 12.62 -7.66
N GLY A 225 -12.19 12.50 -8.68
CA GLY A 225 -11.86 11.24 -9.36
C GLY A 225 -13.03 10.43 -9.96
N GLN A 226 -14.18 11.06 -10.23
CA GLN A 226 -15.31 10.45 -10.92
C GLN A 226 -15.69 11.31 -12.12
N ASP A 227 -15.96 10.65 -13.24
CA ASP A 227 -16.46 11.29 -14.46
C ASP A 227 -17.96 11.59 -14.26
N ILE A 228 -18.27 12.73 -13.64
CA ILE A 228 -19.65 13.18 -13.42
C ILE A 228 -20.19 13.68 -14.76
N ILE A 229 -20.83 12.77 -15.50
CA ILE A 229 -21.63 13.12 -16.67
C ILE A 229 -22.95 13.70 -16.15
N GLU A 230 -23.20 14.97 -16.43
CA GLU A 230 -24.50 15.59 -16.14
C GLU A 230 -25.58 14.81 -16.91
N PRO A 231 -26.62 14.30 -16.24
CA PRO A 231 -27.70 13.61 -16.93
C PRO A 231 -28.35 14.59 -17.90
N ASP A 232 -28.62 14.13 -19.12
CA ASP A 232 -29.34 14.96 -20.07
C ASP A 232 -30.78 15.22 -19.57
N MET A 233 -31.42 16.26 -20.06
CA MET A 233 -32.78 16.60 -19.62
C MET A 233 -33.82 15.53 -20.04
N GLY A 234 -33.43 14.51 -20.82
CA GLY A 234 -34.28 13.40 -21.26
C GLY A 234 -34.28 12.23 -20.28
N ASP A 235 -33.14 11.95 -19.64
CA ASP A 235 -32.93 10.84 -18.70
C ASP A 235 -33.71 11.01 -17.38
N LEU A 236 -34.17 12.22 -17.07
CA LEU A 236 -35.05 12.46 -15.92
C LEU A 236 -36.46 11.84 -16.08
N THR A 237 -36.83 11.37 -17.27
CA THR A 237 -38.15 10.79 -17.53
C THR A 237 -38.33 9.37 -17.00
N ASP A 238 -37.22 8.66 -16.74
CA ASP A 238 -37.16 7.32 -16.15
C ASP A 238 -37.02 7.33 -14.61
N ILE A 239 -36.87 8.52 -14.02
CA ILE A 239 -36.83 8.69 -12.55
C ILE A 239 -38.25 8.56 -11.98
N ILE A 240 -38.37 7.69 -10.98
CA ILE A 240 -39.54 7.34 -10.16
C ILE A 240 -40.73 8.30 -10.33
N ARG A 241 -41.75 7.87 -11.07
CA ARG A 241 -43.05 8.54 -11.11
C ARG A 241 -43.82 8.21 -9.83
N VAL A 242 -43.99 9.20 -8.96
CA VAL A 242 -44.88 9.08 -7.79
C VAL A 242 -46.32 9.13 -8.30
N ASP A 243 -47.08 8.07 -8.03
CA ASP A 243 -48.51 8.01 -8.35
C ASP A 243 -49.28 8.83 -7.31
N GLU A 244 -49.69 10.05 -7.68
CA GLU A 244 -50.40 10.99 -6.80
C GLU A 244 -51.71 10.40 -6.24
N SER A 245 -52.28 9.39 -6.91
CA SER A 245 -53.48 8.68 -6.44
C SER A 245 -53.25 7.84 -5.17
N ARG A 246 -51.99 7.54 -4.82
CA ARG A 246 -51.60 6.82 -3.58
C ARG A 246 -51.21 7.76 -2.43
N LEU A 247 -51.13 9.07 -2.68
CA LEU A 247 -50.88 10.05 -1.63
C LEU A 247 -52.21 10.40 -0.95
N CYS A 248 -52.59 9.60 0.05
CA CYS A 248 -53.68 9.94 0.97
C CYS A 248 -53.26 11.11 1.87
N TYR A 249 -53.30 12.34 1.35
CA TYR A 249 -53.31 13.54 2.18
C TYR A 249 -54.72 13.75 2.73
N ASN A 250 -55.05 13.14 3.86
CA ASN A 250 -56.15 13.55 4.76
C ASN A 250 -56.18 12.65 5.99
N THR A 251 -55.81 13.20 7.17
CA THR A 251 -56.41 12.96 8.53
C THR A 251 -55.51 13.44 9.70
N LEU A 252 -54.61 14.41 9.54
CA LEU A 252 -53.75 14.87 10.65
C LEU A 252 -53.94 16.35 11.07
N TYR A 253 -55.04 16.99 10.67
CA TYR A 253 -55.41 18.30 11.21
C TYR A 253 -56.91 18.36 11.50
N GLU A 254 -57.26 18.13 12.76
CA GLU A 254 -58.59 18.41 13.31
C GLU A 254 -58.51 19.76 14.03
N PRO A 255 -59.08 20.86 13.50
CA PRO A 255 -59.15 22.12 14.22
C PRO A 255 -60.22 22.00 15.32
N GLY A 256 -59.77 21.91 16.57
CA GLY A 256 -60.63 21.89 17.74
C GLY A 256 -61.49 23.15 17.83
N TYR A 257 -62.80 22.94 17.87
CA TYR A 257 -63.79 23.94 18.30
C TYR A 257 -63.79 24.03 19.83
N ILE A 258 -63.44 25.21 20.36
CA ILE A 258 -64.03 25.80 21.57
C ILE A 258 -64.40 27.24 21.22
#